data_AF-A0A1Q7ND17-F1
#
_entry.id   AF-A0A1Q7ND17-F1
#
_cell.length_a   1.000
_cell.length_b   1.000
_cell.length_c   1.000
_cell.angle_alpha   90.00
_cell.angle_beta   90.00
_cell.angle_gamma   90.00
#
_symmetry.space_group_name_H-M   'P 1'
#
loop_
_entity.id
_entity.type
_entity.pdbx_description
1 polymer ?
#
loop_
_entity_poly.entity_id
_entity_poly.type
_entity_poly.pdbx_seq_one_letter_code
_entity_poly.pdbx_strand_id
1 'polypeptide(L)'
;MAGYLYGLVKHFLSGERAAVQDHLLADSRVAGRFLLAGGVFLVMLGFLHGGYYAAVDLHRHEALDYSILSQISMGAADQNAVAVESGLAAYGQLQGEKAVNVAAHAHTIEFGLLSMLLAFFQPYVDLREIWKRRWAFVLLLGSLLLPVCVLLELKFGLIAGGLADMGGLLVIVALLAMWIGVLRCTGRLDAGDAT
;
A
#
# COMPACT_ATOMS: atom_id res chain seq x y z
N MET A 1 -23.94 39.81 27.15
CA MET A 1 -23.75 39.14 25.84
C MET A 1 -22.61 39.76 25.02
N ALA A 2 -22.54 41.08 24.83
CA ALA A 2 -21.51 41.71 23.98
C ALA A 2 -20.05 41.59 24.51
N GLY A 3 -19.83 41.63 25.83
CA GLY A 3 -18.48 41.53 26.41
C GLY A 3 -17.81 40.16 26.24
N TYR A 4 -18.60 39.08 26.22
CA TYR A 4 -18.08 37.71 26.02
C TYR A 4 -17.60 37.49 24.57
N LEU A 5 -18.34 38.03 23.59
CA LEU A 5 -17.94 38.01 22.19
C LEU A 5 -16.68 38.83 21.93
N TYR A 6 -16.56 40.00 22.57
CA TYR A 6 -15.34 40.81 22.47
C TYR A 6 -14.12 40.14 23.11
N GLY A 7 -14.30 39.46 24.25
CA GLY A 7 -13.25 38.65 24.88
C GLY A 7 -12.80 37.47 24.01
N LEU A 8 -13.73 36.79 23.34
CA LEU A 8 -13.44 35.67 22.44
C LEU A 8 -12.69 36.13 21.19
N VAL A 9 -13.13 37.23 20.58
CA VAL A 9 -12.51 37.83 19.39
C VAL A 9 -11.12 38.37 19.72
N LYS A 10 -10.95 39.02 20.88
CA LYS A 10 -9.64 39.47 21.36
C LYS A 10 -8.72 38.29 21.68
N HIS A 11 -9.22 37.19 22.23
CA HIS A 11 -8.40 35.99 22.47
C HIS A 11 -7.94 35.33 21.16
N PHE A 12 -8.79 35.33 20.13
CA PHE A 12 -8.43 34.86 18.78
C PHE A 12 -7.44 35.80 18.07
N LEU A 13 -7.57 37.12 18.26
CA LEU A 13 -6.68 38.12 17.67
C LEU A 13 -5.35 38.28 18.41
N SER A 14 -5.35 38.15 19.74
CA SER A 14 -4.17 38.13 20.61
C SER A 14 -3.54 36.75 20.70
N GLY A 15 -4.09 35.76 19.99
CA GLY A 15 -3.43 34.53 19.62
C GLY A 15 -2.30 34.79 18.62
N GLU A 16 -1.35 35.67 18.97
CA GLU A 16 0.04 35.31 18.80
C GLU A 16 0.16 33.96 19.51
N ARG A 17 -0.05 32.89 18.73
CA ARG A 17 0.61 31.63 18.99
C ARG A 17 2.02 32.05 19.32
N ALA A 18 2.40 31.93 20.60
CA ALA A 18 3.73 31.49 20.91
C ALA A 18 3.87 30.23 20.06
N ALA A 19 4.37 30.44 18.83
CA ALA A 19 4.82 29.39 17.98
C ALA A 19 6.01 28.87 18.75
N VAL A 20 5.75 27.94 19.66
CA VAL A 20 6.71 26.91 19.97
C VAL A 20 6.99 26.32 18.60
N GLN A 21 8.03 26.86 17.94
CA GLN A 21 8.61 26.30 16.74
C GLN A 21 9.30 25.03 17.23
N ASP A 22 8.48 24.01 17.52
CA ASP A 22 8.95 22.66 17.67
C ASP A 22 9.32 22.19 16.27
N HIS A 23 10.55 22.54 15.85
CA HIS A 23 11.15 22.03 14.62
C HIS A 23 11.05 20.50 14.54
N LEU A 24 11.06 19.81 15.70
CA LEU A 24 10.82 18.37 15.83
C LEU A 24 9.41 17.92 15.40
N LEU A 25 8.37 18.71 15.72
CA LEU A 25 6.99 18.43 15.28
C LEU A 25 6.71 18.93 13.86
N ALA A 26 7.41 19.97 13.41
CA ALA A 26 7.29 20.50 12.06
C ALA A 26 7.86 19.53 10.99
N ASP A 27 8.97 18.85 11.28
CA ASP A 27 9.62 17.92 10.34
C ASP A 27 8.98 16.52 10.32
N SER A 28 8.52 16.02 11.48
CA SER A 28 7.69 14.80 11.53
C SER A 28 6.36 14.97 10.77
N ARG A 29 5.83 16.20 10.65
CA ARG A 29 4.72 16.51 9.73
C ARG A 29 5.09 16.36 8.27
N VAL A 30 6.33 16.59 7.84
CA VAL A 30 6.72 16.46 6.42
C VAL A 30 6.72 14.99 6.01
N ALA A 31 7.38 14.12 6.79
CA ALA A 31 7.36 12.68 6.55
C ALA A 31 5.94 12.11 6.65
N GLY A 32 5.16 12.52 7.66
CA GLY A 32 3.76 12.12 7.80
C GLY A 32 2.89 12.58 6.63
N ARG A 33 3.00 13.83 6.19
CA ARG A 33 2.26 14.33 5.00
C ARG A 33 2.65 13.59 3.73
N PHE A 34 3.93 13.24 3.58
CA PHE A 34 4.40 12.51 2.41
C PHE A 34 3.85 11.08 2.38
N LEU A 35 3.86 10.37 3.52
CA LEU A 35 3.24 9.05 3.67
C LEU A 35 1.73 9.10 3.46
N LEU A 36 1.04 10.09 4.03
CA LEU A 36 -0.40 10.24 3.87
C LEU A 36 -0.77 10.53 2.41
N ALA A 37 -0.09 11.48 1.77
CA ALA A 37 -0.31 11.81 0.36
C ALA A 37 0.02 10.62 -0.56
N GLY A 38 1.14 9.94 -0.31
CA GLY A 38 1.52 8.73 -1.02
C GLY A 38 0.49 7.62 -0.82
N GLY A 39 0.04 7.39 0.40
CA GLY A 39 -0.99 6.40 0.73
C GLY A 39 -2.32 6.68 0.01
N VAL A 40 -2.79 7.93 0.00
CA VAL A 40 -4.00 8.35 -0.75
C VAL A 40 -3.83 8.09 -2.24
N PHE A 41 -2.67 8.46 -2.79
CA PHE A 41 -2.35 8.22 -4.18
C PHE A 41 -2.37 6.73 -4.53
N LEU A 42 -1.75 5.87 -3.70
CA LEU A 42 -1.77 4.43 -3.88
C LEU A 42 -3.20 3.88 -3.83
N VAL A 43 -4.00 4.23 -2.83
CA VAL A 43 -5.39 3.76 -2.74
C VAL A 43 -6.21 4.18 -3.96
N MET A 44 -6.06 5.43 -4.42
CA MET A 44 -6.72 5.90 -5.65
C MET A 44 -6.28 5.11 -6.88
N LEU A 45 -4.99 4.82 -7.01
CA LEU A 45 -4.44 4.01 -8.09
C LEU A 45 -4.99 2.57 -8.04
N GLY A 46 -5.06 1.98 -6.85
CA GLY A 46 -5.64 0.66 -6.63
C GLY A 46 -7.10 0.60 -7.06
N PHE A 47 -7.92 1.56 -6.63
CA PHE A 47 -9.32 1.66 -7.06
C PHE A 47 -9.46 1.87 -8.57
N LEU A 48 -8.62 2.72 -9.16
CA LEU A 48 -8.64 2.96 -10.60
C LEU A 48 -8.32 1.68 -11.37
N HIS A 49 -7.27 0.96 -10.97
CA HIS A 49 -6.88 -0.31 -11.59
C HIS A 49 -7.97 -1.38 -11.42
N GLY A 50 -8.51 -1.54 -10.20
CA GLY A 50 -9.58 -2.50 -9.94
C GLY A 50 -10.86 -2.18 -10.71
N GLY A 51 -11.23 -0.90 -10.79
CA GLY A 51 -12.37 -0.44 -11.57
C GLY A 51 -12.19 -0.66 -13.07
N TYR A 52 -11.00 -0.38 -13.61
CA TYR A 52 -10.67 -0.66 -15.01
C TYR A 52 -10.76 -2.17 -15.30
N TYR A 53 -10.16 -3.01 -14.47
CA TYR A 53 -10.19 -4.46 -14.61
C TYR A 53 -11.62 -5.02 -14.55
N ALA A 54 -12.42 -4.52 -13.60
CA ALA A 54 -13.84 -4.90 -13.47
C ALA A 54 -14.67 -4.50 -14.71
N ALA A 55 -14.41 -3.32 -15.27
CA ALA A 55 -15.18 -2.82 -16.41
C ALA A 55 -14.83 -3.52 -17.73
N VAL A 56 -13.54 -3.79 -17.98
CA VAL A 56 -13.06 -4.22 -19.30
C VAL A 56 -12.82 -5.73 -19.38
N ASP A 57 -12.19 -6.30 -18.36
CA ASP A 57 -11.65 -7.66 -18.43
C ASP A 57 -12.51 -8.69 -17.72
N LEU A 58 -13.24 -8.31 -16.66
CA LEU A 58 -14.00 -9.25 -15.85
C LEU A 58 -15.02 -10.06 -16.65
N HIS A 59 -15.87 -9.40 -17.43
CA HIS A 59 -16.90 -10.06 -18.24
C HIS A 59 -16.30 -11.00 -19.29
N ARG A 60 -15.15 -10.62 -19.88
CA ARG A 60 -14.42 -11.47 -20.83
C ARG A 60 -13.88 -12.72 -20.13
N HIS A 61 -13.26 -12.55 -18.96
CA HIS A 61 -12.70 -13.68 -18.23
C HIS A 61 -13.79 -14.59 -17.62
N GLU A 62 -14.96 -14.07 -17.23
CA GLU A 62 -16.10 -14.88 -16.78
C GLU A 62 -16.69 -15.72 -17.90
N ALA A 63 -16.83 -15.15 -19.11
CA ALA A 63 -17.28 -15.89 -20.28
C ALA A 63 -16.29 -17.01 -20.67
N LEU A 64 -14.99 -16.72 -20.59
CA LEU A 64 -13.94 -17.70 -20.84
C LEU A 64 -13.94 -18.81 -19.79
N ASP A 65 -14.06 -18.48 -18.49
CA ASP A 65 -14.18 -19.47 -17.41
C ASP A 65 -15.31 -20.46 -17.69
N TYR A 66 -16.50 -19.96 -18.01
CA TYR A 66 -17.65 -20.81 -18.32
C TYR A 66 -17.38 -21.72 -19.53
N SER A 67 -16.83 -21.16 -20.60
CA SER A 67 -16.53 -21.91 -21.83
C SER A 67 -15.50 -23.03 -21.60
N ILE A 68 -14.46 -22.77 -20.81
CA ILE A 68 -13.39 -23.73 -20.51
C ILE A 68 -13.93 -24.83 -19.59
N LEU A 69 -14.68 -24.48 -18.54
CA LEU A 69 -15.31 -25.48 -17.66
C LEU A 69 -16.29 -26.37 -18.42
N SER A 70 -17.04 -25.80 -19.35
CA SER A 70 -17.94 -26.57 -20.22
C SER A 70 -17.17 -27.56 -21.10
N GLN A 71 -16.06 -27.13 -21.72
CA GLN A 71 -15.20 -28.01 -22.51
C GLN A 71 -14.57 -29.13 -21.68
N ILE A 72 -14.07 -28.83 -20.49
CA ILE A 72 -13.55 -29.84 -19.56
C ILE A 72 -14.64 -30.86 -19.22
N SER A 73 -15.86 -30.38 -18.94
CA SER A 73 -16.99 -31.24 -18.56
C SER A 73 -17.41 -32.16 -19.72
N MET A 74 -17.48 -31.62 -20.94
CA MET A 74 -17.78 -32.41 -22.14
C MET A 74 -16.67 -33.43 -22.44
N GLY A 75 -15.40 -33.02 -22.34
CA GLY A 75 -14.26 -33.92 -22.52
C GLY A 75 -14.24 -35.06 -21.49
N ALA A 76 -14.63 -34.78 -20.25
CA ALA A 76 -14.76 -35.81 -19.22
C ALA A 76 -15.91 -36.79 -19.51
N ALA A 77 -17.05 -36.28 -20.01
CA ALA A 77 -18.19 -37.12 -20.41
C ALA A 77 -17.81 -38.07 -21.57
N ASP A 78 -17.01 -37.58 -22.53
CA ASP A 78 -16.49 -38.37 -23.65
C ASP A 78 -15.26 -39.23 -23.29
N GLN A 79 -14.83 -39.24 -22.01
CA GLN A 79 -13.61 -39.92 -21.54
C GLN A 79 -12.34 -39.52 -22.32
N ASN A 80 -12.33 -38.30 -22.86
CA ASN A 80 -11.22 -37.76 -23.63
C ASN A 80 -10.25 -37.03 -22.71
N ALA A 81 -9.28 -37.79 -22.18
CA ALA A 81 -8.26 -37.27 -21.26
C ALA A 81 -7.45 -36.10 -21.84
N VAL A 82 -7.19 -36.08 -23.15
CA VAL A 82 -6.45 -35.01 -23.82
C VAL A 82 -7.24 -33.70 -23.84
N ALA A 83 -8.56 -33.77 -24.09
CA ALA A 83 -9.44 -32.61 -24.03
C ALA A 83 -9.55 -32.05 -22.61
N VAL A 84 -9.60 -32.92 -21.60
CA VAL A 84 -9.61 -32.51 -20.19
C VAL A 84 -8.31 -31.83 -19.80
N GLU A 85 -7.15 -32.40 -20.15
CA GLU A 85 -5.84 -31.87 -19.79
C GLU A 85 -5.58 -30.51 -20.45
N SER A 86 -5.91 -30.37 -21.74
CA SER A 86 -5.80 -29.09 -22.44
C SER A 86 -6.74 -28.01 -21.88
N GLY A 87 -7.98 -28.38 -21.54
CA GLY A 87 -8.91 -27.47 -20.86
C GLY A 87 -8.41 -27.03 -19.49
N LEU A 88 -7.84 -27.97 -18.71
CA LEU A 88 -7.29 -27.65 -17.39
C LEU A 88 -6.07 -26.73 -17.47
N ALA A 89 -5.20 -26.92 -18.47
CA ALA A 89 -4.07 -26.03 -18.73
C ALA A 89 -4.55 -24.62 -19.11
N ALA A 90 -5.55 -24.50 -19.99
CA ALA A 90 -6.15 -23.22 -20.36
C ALA A 90 -6.82 -22.51 -19.17
N TYR A 91 -7.52 -23.28 -18.32
CA TYR A 91 -8.10 -22.76 -17.10
C TYR A 91 -7.02 -22.24 -16.13
N GLY A 92 -5.94 -22.98 -15.96
CA GLY A 92 -4.81 -22.57 -15.12
C GLY A 92 -4.18 -21.24 -15.57
N GLN A 93 -4.00 -21.05 -16.88
CA GLN A 93 -3.49 -19.78 -17.42
C GLN A 93 -4.46 -18.62 -17.16
N LEU A 94 -5.76 -18.82 -17.40
CA LEU A 94 -6.78 -17.79 -17.17
C LEU A 94 -6.84 -17.38 -15.68
N GLN A 95 -6.75 -18.35 -14.77
CA GLN A 95 -6.71 -18.07 -13.33
C GLN A 95 -5.42 -17.36 -12.91
N GLY A 96 -4.28 -17.68 -13.52
CA GLY A 96 -3.04 -16.94 -13.31
C GLY A 96 -3.15 -15.47 -13.71
N GLU A 97 -3.74 -15.19 -14.88
CA GLU A 97 -4.00 -13.81 -15.34
C GLU A 97 -4.94 -13.05 -14.39
N LYS A 98 -6.01 -13.69 -13.91
CA LYS A 98 -6.90 -13.11 -12.88
C LYS A 98 -6.14 -12.83 -11.59
N ALA A 99 -5.40 -13.81 -11.09
CA ALA A 99 -4.69 -13.74 -9.81
C ALA A 99 -3.70 -12.58 -9.79
N VAL A 100 -2.91 -12.39 -10.84
CA VAL A 100 -1.96 -11.28 -10.97
C VAL A 100 -2.67 -9.91 -10.91
N ASN A 101 -3.77 -9.75 -11.64
CA ASN A 101 -4.53 -8.49 -11.64
C ASN A 101 -5.15 -8.18 -10.28
N VAL A 102 -5.73 -9.20 -9.63
CA VAL A 102 -6.31 -9.07 -8.28
C VAL A 102 -5.23 -8.79 -7.24
N ALA A 103 -4.09 -9.47 -7.31
CA ALA A 103 -2.96 -9.27 -6.41
C ALA A 103 -2.39 -7.85 -6.52
N ALA A 104 -2.18 -7.36 -7.75
CA ALA A 104 -1.71 -5.99 -7.97
C ALA A 104 -2.69 -4.95 -7.41
N HIS A 105 -4.00 -5.15 -7.61
CA HIS A 105 -5.04 -4.30 -7.03
C HIS A 105 -5.00 -4.32 -5.49
N ALA A 106 -5.02 -5.51 -4.88
CA ALA A 106 -5.07 -5.69 -3.44
C ALA A 106 -3.84 -5.10 -2.75
N HIS A 107 -2.63 -5.45 -3.20
CA HIS A 107 -1.40 -4.94 -2.58
C HIS A 107 -1.23 -3.43 -2.74
N THR A 108 -1.69 -2.85 -3.86
CA THR A 108 -1.69 -1.40 -4.03
C THR A 108 -2.52 -0.71 -2.94
N ILE A 109 -3.72 -1.24 -2.64
CA ILE A 109 -4.59 -0.68 -1.58
C ILE A 109 -4.02 -0.95 -0.19
N GLU A 110 -3.57 -2.18 0.09
CA GLU A 110 -2.99 -2.56 1.38
C GLU A 110 -1.79 -1.68 1.74
N PHE A 111 -0.86 -1.48 0.81
CA PHE A 111 0.28 -0.61 1.04
C PHE A 111 -0.11 0.87 1.15
N GLY A 112 -1.14 1.30 0.41
CA GLY A 112 -1.71 2.64 0.56
C GLY A 112 -2.26 2.88 1.97
N LEU A 113 -3.06 1.95 2.48
CA LEU A 113 -3.62 1.99 3.84
C LEU A 113 -2.52 1.92 4.91
N LEU A 114 -1.54 1.03 4.72
CA LEU A 114 -0.38 0.91 5.59
C LEU A 114 0.40 2.23 5.65
N SER A 115 0.66 2.87 4.51
CA SER A 115 1.34 4.15 4.46
C SER A 115 0.57 5.26 5.18
N MET A 116 -0.76 5.33 5.03
CA MET A 116 -1.59 6.26 5.79
C MET A 116 -1.53 6.00 7.29
N LEU A 117 -1.62 4.73 7.72
CA LEU A 117 -1.52 4.37 9.13
C LEU A 117 -0.18 4.83 9.71
N LEU A 118 0.90 4.56 8.99
CA LEU A 118 2.27 4.93 9.34
C LEU A 118 2.50 6.44 9.41
N ALA A 119 1.74 7.24 8.66
CA ALA A 119 1.77 8.69 8.76
C ALA A 119 1.37 9.17 10.16
N PHE A 120 0.38 8.51 10.79
CA PHE A 120 -0.06 8.84 12.15
C PHE A 120 0.95 8.41 13.21
N PHE A 121 1.76 7.38 12.95
CA PHE A 121 2.80 6.92 13.87
C PHE A 121 4.10 7.74 13.82
N GLN A 122 4.29 8.62 12.82
CA GLN A 122 5.52 9.43 12.69
C GLN A 122 5.94 10.24 13.93
N PRO A 123 5.02 10.81 14.75
CA PRO A 123 5.40 11.50 15.98
C PRO A 123 6.05 10.61 17.03
N TYR A 124 5.78 9.30 17.01
CA TYR A 124 6.29 8.31 17.98
C TYR A 124 7.61 7.66 17.55
N VAL A 125 8.17 8.09 16.42
CA VAL A 125 9.40 7.51 15.87
C VAL A 125 10.59 8.39 16.25
N ASP A 126 11.47 7.88 17.12
CA ASP A 126 12.69 8.60 17.55
C ASP A 126 13.86 8.32 16.59
N LEU A 127 13.76 8.85 15.38
CA LEU A 127 14.77 8.79 14.33
C LEU A 127 15.11 10.19 13.84
N ARG A 128 16.34 10.36 13.32
CA ARG A 128 16.75 11.60 12.67
C ARG A 128 15.83 11.88 11.48
N GLU A 129 15.49 13.15 11.26
CA GLU A 129 14.53 13.55 10.22
C GLU A 129 14.91 13.11 8.80
N ILE A 130 16.21 13.13 8.48
CA ILE A 130 16.71 12.67 7.18
C ILE A 130 16.46 11.16 6.97
N TRP A 131 16.46 10.39 8.06
CA TRP A 131 16.16 8.97 8.04
C TRP A 131 14.67 8.71 7.91
N LYS A 132 13.81 9.47 8.61
CA LYS A 132 12.34 9.38 8.44
C LYS A 132 11.91 9.62 6.99
N ARG A 133 12.48 10.65 6.33
CA ARG A 133 12.17 10.96 4.94
C ARG A 133 12.68 9.90 3.96
N ARG A 134 13.93 9.44 4.12
CA ARG A 134 14.51 8.38 3.28
C ARG A 134 13.71 7.09 3.41
N TRP A 135 13.32 6.76 4.63
CA TRP A 135 12.51 5.61 4.93
C TRP A 135 11.12 5.70 4.29
N ALA A 136 10.43 6.83 4.44
CA ALA A 136 9.12 7.04 3.83
C ALA A 136 9.17 6.90 2.31
N PHE A 137 10.26 7.38 1.69
CA PHE A 137 10.51 7.19 0.27
C PHE A 137 10.75 5.72 -0.09
N VAL A 138 11.57 4.99 0.67
CA VAL A 138 11.83 3.55 0.44
C VAL A 138 10.54 2.74 0.55
N LEU A 139 9.72 3.02 1.58
CA LEU A 139 8.42 2.39 1.76
C LEU A 139 7.53 2.61 0.53
N LEU A 140 7.31 3.87 0.15
CA LEU A 140 6.45 4.21 -0.99
C LEU A 140 6.98 3.67 -2.31
N LEU A 141 8.31 3.68 -2.51
CA LEU A 141 8.93 3.10 -3.70
C LEU A 141 8.71 1.59 -3.76
N GLY A 142 8.94 0.86 -2.66
CA GLY A 142 8.67 -0.59 -2.60
C GLY A 142 7.18 -0.91 -2.80
N SER A 143 6.32 -0.11 -2.18
CA SER A 143 4.85 -0.23 -2.29
C SER A 143 4.32 0.01 -3.69
N LEU A 144 4.99 0.82 -4.50
CA LEU A 144 4.63 1.02 -5.91
C LEU A 144 5.31 -0.01 -6.83
N LEU A 145 6.57 -0.36 -6.53
CA LEU A 145 7.35 -1.28 -7.35
C LEU A 145 6.72 -2.67 -7.39
N LEU A 146 6.29 -3.22 -6.24
CA LEU A 146 5.72 -4.57 -6.19
C LEU A 146 4.48 -4.71 -7.09
N PRO A 147 3.41 -3.91 -6.94
CA PRO A 147 2.22 -4.07 -7.79
C PRO A 147 2.50 -3.90 -9.28
N VAL A 148 3.39 -2.96 -9.64
CA VAL A 148 3.81 -2.77 -11.04
C VAL A 148 4.54 -4.01 -11.55
N CYS A 149 5.50 -4.53 -10.80
CA CYS A 149 6.27 -5.71 -11.20
C CYS A 149 5.41 -6.98 -11.27
N VAL A 150 4.43 -7.14 -10.37
CA VAL A 150 3.46 -8.25 -10.42
C VAL A 150 2.66 -8.20 -11.73
N LEU A 151 2.18 -7.03 -12.16
CA LEU A 151 1.52 -6.91 -13.47
C LEU A 151 2.45 -7.24 -14.65
N LEU A 152 3.74 -6.95 -14.51
CA LEU A 152 4.74 -7.28 -15.53
C LEU A 152 5.09 -8.78 -15.57
N GLU A 153 4.75 -9.56 -14.55
CA GLU A 153 5.00 -11.01 -14.49
C GLU A 153 4.37 -11.75 -15.67
N LEU A 154 3.18 -11.33 -16.11
CA LEU A 154 2.51 -11.91 -17.29
C LEU A 154 3.30 -11.70 -18.59
N LYS A 155 4.17 -10.69 -18.67
CA LYS A 155 4.97 -10.38 -19.88
C LYS A 155 6.42 -10.81 -19.79
N PHE A 156 7.03 -10.69 -18.62
CA PHE A 156 8.47 -10.89 -18.42
C PHE A 156 8.79 -12.12 -17.55
N GLY A 157 7.76 -12.83 -17.08
CA GLY A 157 7.88 -14.07 -16.31
C GLY A 157 8.72 -13.88 -15.04
N LEU A 158 9.58 -14.86 -14.77
CA LEU A 158 10.35 -15.01 -13.53
C LEU A 158 11.16 -13.76 -13.14
N ILE A 159 11.64 -12.98 -14.11
CA ILE A 159 12.43 -11.77 -13.84
C ILE A 159 11.59 -10.68 -13.18
N ALA A 160 10.35 -10.50 -13.66
CA ALA A 160 9.42 -9.53 -13.08
C ALA A 160 8.91 -10.00 -11.72
N GLY A 161 8.69 -11.31 -11.54
CA GLY A 161 8.40 -11.91 -10.23
C GLY A 161 9.52 -11.65 -9.21
N GLY A 162 10.77 -11.91 -9.57
CA GLY A 162 11.91 -11.63 -8.67
C GLY A 162 12.08 -10.14 -8.35
N LEU A 163 11.74 -9.24 -9.27
CA LEU A 163 11.75 -7.81 -9.00
C LEU A 163 10.58 -7.38 -8.09
N ALA A 164 9.42 -8.05 -8.20
CA ALA A 164 8.31 -7.86 -7.27
C ALA A 164 8.69 -8.26 -5.85
N ASP A 165 9.38 -9.40 -5.68
CA ASP A 165 9.88 -9.86 -4.38
C ASP A 165 10.85 -8.83 -3.75
N MET A 166 11.72 -8.22 -4.56
CA MET A 166 12.60 -7.14 -4.10
C MET A 166 11.81 -5.92 -3.61
N GLY A 167 10.72 -5.57 -4.30
CA GLY A 167 9.78 -4.53 -3.86
C GLY A 167 9.15 -4.85 -2.50
N GLY A 168 8.72 -6.09 -2.30
CA GLY A 168 8.20 -6.57 -1.01
C GLY A 168 9.26 -6.53 0.10
N LEU A 169 10.48 -6.96 -0.20
CA LEU A 169 11.60 -6.92 0.74
C LEU A 169 11.92 -5.48 1.18
N LEU A 170 11.89 -4.52 0.26
CA LEU A 170 12.06 -3.09 0.57
C LEU A 170 10.99 -2.60 1.56
N VAL A 171 9.74 -3.01 1.38
CA VAL A 171 8.65 -2.67 2.32
C VAL A 171 8.90 -3.31 3.69
N ILE A 172 9.31 -4.59 3.75
CA ILE A 172 9.61 -5.28 5.02
C ILE A 172 10.76 -4.59 5.76
N VAL A 173 11.87 -4.31 5.05
CA VAL A 173 13.03 -3.62 5.63
C VAL A 173 12.64 -2.24 6.13
N ALA A 174 11.78 -1.53 5.41
CA ALA A 174 11.21 -0.28 5.89
C ALA A 174 10.45 -0.54 7.20
N LEU A 175 9.44 -1.40 7.23
CA LEU A 175 8.66 -1.65 8.45
C LEU A 175 9.53 -1.98 9.67
N LEU A 176 10.55 -2.82 9.51
CA LEU A 176 11.52 -3.14 10.57
C LEU A 176 12.29 -1.91 11.07
N ALA A 177 12.80 -1.08 10.16
CA ALA A 177 13.54 0.13 10.53
C ALA A 177 12.69 1.11 11.35
N MET A 178 11.41 1.25 11.00
CA MET A 178 10.48 2.09 11.76
C MET A 178 10.11 1.46 13.11
N TRP A 179 9.89 0.14 13.16
CA TRP A 179 9.64 -0.55 14.43
C TRP A 179 10.78 -0.32 15.43
N ILE A 180 12.03 -0.43 14.97
CA ILE A 180 13.22 -0.10 15.78
C ILE A 180 13.18 1.37 16.25
N GLY A 181 12.76 2.30 15.40
CA GLY A 181 12.60 3.71 15.75
C GLY A 181 11.53 3.97 16.83
N VAL A 182 10.45 3.21 16.82
CA VAL A 182 9.41 3.26 17.88
C VAL A 182 9.94 2.67 19.19
N LEU A 183 10.63 1.52 19.16
CA LEU A 183 11.21 0.88 20.34
C LEU A 183 12.27 1.77 21.03
N ARG A 184 13.04 2.53 20.25
CA ARG A 184 13.99 3.51 20.79
C ARG A 184 13.27 4.66 21.49
N CYS A 185 12.14 5.11 20.95
CA CYS A 185 11.33 6.17 21.55
C CYS A 185 10.81 5.73 22.93
N THR A 186 10.20 4.54 23.02
CA THR A 186 9.68 4.01 24.28
C THR A 186 10.78 3.80 25.31
N GLY A 187 11.91 3.20 24.92
CA GLY A 187 13.03 3.00 25.84
C GLY A 187 13.65 4.30 26.37
N ARG A 188 13.60 5.39 25.59
CA ARG A 188 14.04 6.71 26.04
C ARG A 188 13.06 7.35 27.03
N LEU A 189 11.76 7.17 26.83
CA LEU A 189 10.73 7.64 27.77
C LEU A 189 10.84 6.90 29.10
N ASP A 190 10.97 5.57 29.08
CA ASP A 190 11.12 4.74 30.27
C ASP A 190 12.40 5.08 31.08
N ALA A 191 13.49 5.45 30.40
CA ALA A 191 14.73 5.87 31.04
C ALA A 191 14.70 7.32 31.56
N GLY A 192 13.85 8.18 30.99
CA GLY A 192 13.67 9.58 31.38
C GLY A 192 12.76 9.76 32.60
N ASP A 193 11.81 8.85 32.80
CA ASP A 193 10.96 8.79 34.00
C ASP A 193 11.66 8.15 35.21
N ALA A 194 12.90 7.68 35.04
CA ALA A 194 13.72 7.05 36.08
C ALA A 194 14.67 8.02 36.83
N THR A 195 14.53 9.34 36.62
CA THR A 195 15.26 10.40 37.34
C THR A 195 14.32 11.36 38.05
#